data_AF-A0A7S3MQ19-F1
#
_entry.id   AF-A0A7S3MQ19-F1
#
_cell.length_a   1.000
_cell.length_b   1.000
_cell.length_c   1.000
_cell.angle_alpha   90.00
_cell.angle_beta   90.00
_cell.angle_gamma   90.00
#
_symmetry.space_group_name_H-M   'P 1'
#
loop_
_entity.id
_entity.type
_entity.pdbx_description
1 polymer ?
#
loop_
_entity_poly.entity_id
_entity_poly.type
_entity_poly.pdbx_seq_one_letter_code
_entity_poly.pdbx_strand_id
1 'polypeptide(L)'
;YRLARDAALKALRAAAIDHSKDPAAFRQDLLNIAMTTLSSKVLSQDKEHFAQIAVDAVMKLRGSTNLDQIQIIKRIGGTLKDSYLDPDGFLLDKRIGVGCPKRMTGCKILVANTPMDTDKVKIYGSKVKVDSVAKVAEIEQAEKQKMLNKVDAIIAHGCNVFVNRQLIYNLPEQRFADAGVMSIEHA
;
A
#
# COMPACT_ATOMS: atom_id res chain seq x y z
N TYR A 1 17.56 9.35 -44.30
CA TYR A 1 16.95 8.86 -43.03
C TYR A 1 15.79 9.71 -42.51
N ARG A 2 15.89 11.05 -42.36
CA ARG A 2 14.77 11.87 -41.82
C ARG A 2 13.48 11.78 -42.66
N LEU A 3 13.58 11.97 -43.98
CA LEU A 3 12.43 11.83 -44.89
C LEU A 3 11.80 10.42 -44.85
N ALA A 4 12.64 9.38 -44.74
CA ALA A 4 12.19 7.99 -44.64
C ALA A 4 11.45 7.72 -43.31
N ARG A 5 11.94 8.27 -42.19
CA ARG A 5 11.27 8.21 -40.88
C ARG A 5 9.87 8.81 -40.95
N ASP A 6 9.75 9.99 -41.58
CA ASP A 6 8.47 10.69 -41.63
C ASP A 6 7.46 9.98 -42.53
N ALA A 7 7.93 9.40 -43.65
CA ALA A 7 7.11 8.52 -44.49
C ALA A 7 6.65 7.27 -43.71
N ALA A 8 7.54 6.63 -42.95
CA ALA A 8 7.22 5.47 -42.12
C ALA A 8 6.21 5.79 -41.02
N LEU A 9 6.37 6.92 -40.31
CA LEU A 9 5.41 7.36 -39.28
C LEU A 9 4.03 7.66 -39.87
N LYS A 10 3.98 8.23 -41.08
CA LYS A 10 2.71 8.49 -41.78
C LYS A 10 2.01 7.19 -42.13
N ALA A 11 2.74 6.20 -42.66
CA ALA A 11 2.21 4.87 -42.95
C ALA A 11 1.72 4.16 -41.68
N LEU A 12 2.50 4.24 -40.59
CA LEU A 12 2.14 3.64 -39.30
C LEU A 12 0.82 4.21 -38.75
N ARG A 13 0.64 5.53 -38.80
CA ARG A 13 -0.61 6.17 -38.35
C ARG A 13 -1.79 5.83 -39.25
N ALA A 14 -1.58 5.69 -40.56
CA ALA A 14 -2.63 5.28 -41.49
C ALA A 14 -3.07 3.82 -41.29
N ALA A 15 -2.18 2.96 -40.81
CA ALA A 15 -2.45 1.56 -40.50
C ALA A 15 -2.96 1.31 -39.07
N ALA A 16 -2.97 2.34 -38.20
CA ALA A 16 -3.40 2.20 -36.82
C ALA A 16 -4.92 2.00 -36.75
N ILE A 17 -5.35 0.96 -36.05
CA ILE A 17 -6.75 0.64 -35.79
C ILE A 17 -7.04 0.92 -34.33
N ASP A 18 -8.13 1.64 -34.04
CA ASP A 18 -8.54 2.00 -32.69
C ASP A 18 -9.88 1.33 -32.35
N HIS A 19 -9.88 0.55 -31.27
CA HIS A 19 -11.07 -0.09 -30.71
C HIS A 19 -11.55 0.55 -29.40
N SER A 20 -11.10 1.77 -29.07
CA SER A 20 -11.46 2.51 -27.84
C SER A 20 -12.97 2.64 -27.56
N LYS A 21 -13.81 2.58 -28.60
CA LYS A 21 -15.27 2.75 -28.49
C LYS A 21 -16.01 1.47 -28.08
N ASP A 22 -15.43 0.31 -28.29
CA ASP A 22 -16.01 -0.97 -27.90
C ASP A 22 -15.21 -1.56 -26.72
N PRO A 23 -15.77 -1.57 -25.51
CA PRO A 23 -15.10 -2.10 -24.32
C PRO A 23 -14.67 -3.57 -24.46
N ALA A 24 -15.42 -4.38 -25.20
CA ALA A 24 -15.11 -5.81 -25.37
C ALA A 24 -13.92 -5.99 -26.32
N ALA A 25 -13.96 -5.33 -27.48
CA ALA A 25 -12.85 -5.34 -28.44
C ALA A 25 -11.58 -4.69 -27.84
N PHE A 26 -11.72 -3.58 -27.12
CA PHE A 26 -10.61 -2.90 -26.45
C PHE A 26 -9.92 -3.81 -25.42
N ARG A 27 -10.70 -4.53 -24.61
CA ARG A 27 -10.14 -5.49 -23.65
C ARG A 27 -9.39 -6.62 -24.35
N GLN A 28 -9.93 -7.13 -25.46
CA GLN A 28 -9.26 -8.17 -26.25
C GLN A 28 -7.94 -7.68 -26.85
N ASP A 29 -7.90 -6.44 -27.33
CA ASP A 29 -6.66 -5.81 -27.81
C ASP A 29 -5.60 -5.72 -26.72
N LEU A 30 -6.00 -5.26 -25.52
CA LEU A 30 -5.09 -5.20 -24.38
C LEU A 30 -4.53 -6.58 -24.00
N LEU A 31 -5.36 -7.63 -24.04
CA LEU A 31 -4.92 -9.00 -23.82
C LEU A 31 -3.92 -9.45 -24.88
N ASN A 32 -4.20 -9.17 -26.16
CA ASN A 32 -3.29 -9.52 -27.26
C ASN A 32 -1.93 -8.83 -27.09
N ILE A 33 -1.92 -7.53 -26.77
CA ILE A 33 -0.70 -6.76 -26.49
C ILE A 33 0.06 -7.38 -25.30
N ALA A 34 -0.63 -7.68 -24.20
CA ALA A 34 -0.02 -8.29 -23.02
C ALA A 34 0.58 -9.67 -23.36
N MET A 35 -0.14 -10.54 -24.06
CA MET A 35 0.36 -11.86 -24.48
C MET A 35 1.57 -11.78 -25.40
N THR A 36 1.55 -10.88 -26.39
CA THR A 36 2.70 -10.68 -27.29
C THR A 36 3.92 -10.19 -26.51
N THR A 37 3.73 -9.23 -25.60
CA THR A 37 4.86 -8.74 -24.81
C THR A 37 5.41 -9.84 -23.89
N LEU A 38 4.58 -10.64 -23.23
CA LEU A 38 5.01 -11.69 -22.29
C LEU A 38 5.68 -12.89 -22.98
N SER A 39 5.41 -13.12 -24.27
CA SER A 39 5.89 -14.31 -25.00
C SER A 39 7.42 -14.43 -25.09
N SER A 40 8.17 -13.34 -24.96
CA SER A 40 9.64 -13.36 -24.97
C SER A 40 10.29 -13.47 -23.58
N LYS A 41 9.49 -13.59 -22.51
CA LYS A 41 9.98 -13.67 -21.12
C LYS A 41 9.81 -15.07 -20.55
N VAL A 42 10.36 -15.28 -19.35
CA VAL A 42 10.20 -16.51 -18.54
C VAL A 42 8.72 -16.88 -18.33
N LEU A 43 7.83 -15.89 -18.34
CA LEU A 43 6.38 -16.04 -18.20
C LEU A 43 5.68 -16.57 -19.46
N SER A 44 6.41 -16.96 -20.51
CA SER A 44 5.83 -17.40 -21.79
C SER A 44 4.93 -18.63 -21.66
N GLN A 45 5.21 -19.51 -20.70
CA GLN A 45 4.43 -20.73 -20.43
C GLN A 45 3.04 -20.41 -19.85
N ASP A 46 2.96 -19.41 -18.98
CA ASP A 46 1.72 -19.00 -18.29
C ASP A 46 1.25 -17.60 -18.73
N LYS A 47 1.58 -17.21 -19.97
CA LYS A 47 1.38 -15.85 -20.48
C LYS A 47 -0.09 -15.43 -20.50
N GLU A 48 -1.00 -16.36 -20.71
CA GLU A 48 -2.45 -16.08 -20.72
C GLU A 48 -2.92 -15.67 -19.32
N HIS A 49 -2.46 -16.37 -18.28
CA HIS A 49 -2.78 -16.07 -16.88
C HIS A 49 -2.27 -14.70 -16.46
N PHE A 50 -0.99 -14.41 -16.72
CA PHE A 50 -0.40 -13.11 -16.39
C PHE A 50 -0.94 -11.96 -17.25
N ALA A 51 -1.30 -12.21 -18.51
CA ALA A 51 -1.96 -11.23 -19.36
C ALA A 51 -3.33 -10.85 -18.78
N GLN A 52 -4.10 -11.84 -18.33
CA GLN A 52 -5.40 -11.63 -17.71
C GLN A 52 -5.29 -10.76 -16.44
N ILE A 53 -4.35 -11.10 -15.55
CA ILE A 53 -4.03 -10.32 -14.35
C ILE A 53 -3.65 -8.87 -14.68
N ALA A 54 -2.75 -8.67 -15.64
CA ALA A 54 -2.26 -7.34 -16.00
C ALA A 54 -3.39 -6.46 -16.57
N VAL A 55 -4.22 -7.02 -17.47
CA VAL A 55 -5.34 -6.29 -18.08
C VAL A 55 -6.39 -5.95 -17.03
N ASP A 56 -6.72 -6.88 -16.13
CA ASP A 56 -7.69 -6.63 -15.07
C ASP A 56 -7.20 -5.53 -14.11
N ALA A 57 -5.92 -5.52 -13.76
CA ALA A 57 -5.33 -4.46 -12.92
C ALA A 57 -5.38 -3.09 -13.61
N VAL A 58 -5.04 -3.00 -14.90
CA VAL A 58 -5.07 -1.74 -15.67
C VAL A 58 -6.50 -1.23 -15.87
N MET A 59 -7.45 -2.12 -16.13
CA MET A 59 -8.87 -1.73 -16.28
C MET A 59 -9.44 -1.13 -14.99
N LYS A 60 -8.97 -1.57 -13.81
CA LYS A 60 -9.36 -0.99 -12.52
C LYS A 60 -8.85 0.43 -12.28
N LEU A 61 -7.78 0.86 -12.95
CA LEU A 61 -7.21 2.21 -12.80
C LEU A 61 -8.10 3.32 -13.40
N ARG A 62 -9.15 2.97 -14.16
CA ARG A 62 -10.13 3.90 -14.76
C ARG A 62 -9.48 5.10 -15.49
N GLY A 63 -8.38 4.86 -16.19
CA GLY A 63 -7.67 5.88 -16.97
C GLY A 63 -6.54 6.61 -16.24
N SER A 64 -6.28 6.28 -14.96
CA SER A 64 -5.02 6.68 -14.32
C SER A 64 -3.85 5.97 -14.98
N THR A 65 -2.85 6.73 -15.42
CA THR A 65 -1.60 6.17 -15.97
C THR A 65 -0.54 5.94 -14.91
N ASN A 66 -0.86 6.14 -13.62
CA ASN A 66 0.11 5.98 -12.55
C ASN A 66 0.25 4.50 -12.15
N LEU A 67 1.41 3.93 -12.45
CA LEU A 67 1.75 2.55 -12.13
C LEU A 67 1.94 2.31 -10.62
N ASP A 68 2.19 3.36 -9.83
CA ASP A 68 2.34 3.26 -8.37
C ASP A 68 1.05 2.79 -7.67
N GLN A 69 -0.09 2.88 -8.36
CA GLN A 69 -1.38 2.38 -7.88
C GLN A 69 -1.51 0.85 -8.00
N ILE A 70 -0.63 0.20 -8.76
CA ILE A 70 -0.56 -1.26 -8.87
C ILE A 70 0.61 -1.75 -8.03
N GLN A 71 0.30 -2.28 -6.84
CA GLN A 71 1.32 -2.85 -5.98
C GLN A 71 1.64 -4.29 -6.40
N ILE A 72 2.92 -4.55 -6.73
CA ILE A 72 3.41 -5.89 -7.06
C ILE A 72 4.12 -6.47 -5.83
N ILE A 73 3.50 -7.46 -5.19
CA ILE A 73 4.05 -8.14 -4.02
C ILE A 73 4.60 -9.50 -4.44
N LYS A 74 5.88 -9.73 -4.16
CA LYS A 74 6.57 -10.99 -4.49
C LYS A 74 6.78 -11.77 -3.21
N ARG A 75 6.12 -12.92 -3.09
CA ARG A 75 6.33 -13.89 -2.01
C ARG A 75 6.98 -15.15 -2.57
N ILE A 76 7.95 -15.68 -1.83
CA ILE A 76 8.62 -16.94 -2.17
C ILE A 76 7.70 -18.08 -1.73
N GLY A 77 7.47 -19.04 -2.62
CA GLY A 77 6.62 -20.21 -2.38
C GLY A 77 5.54 -20.37 -3.46
N GLY A 78 5.08 -21.61 -3.66
CA GLY A 78 4.10 -21.94 -4.69
C GLY A 78 4.68 -21.99 -6.11
N THR A 79 3.77 -22.05 -7.09
CA THR A 79 4.05 -22.03 -8.52
C THR A 79 3.70 -20.68 -9.13
N LEU A 80 4.20 -20.38 -10.33
CA LEU A 80 3.87 -19.12 -11.02
C LEU A 80 2.36 -18.96 -11.26
N LYS A 81 1.65 -20.08 -11.47
CA LYS A 81 0.19 -20.13 -11.65
C LYS A 81 -0.58 -19.71 -10.41
N ASP A 82 0.02 -19.79 -9.23
CA ASP A 82 -0.60 -19.37 -7.97
C ASP A 82 -0.57 -17.84 -7.79
N SER A 83 0.06 -17.09 -8.72
CA SER A 83 -0.01 -15.63 -8.74
C SER A 83 -1.44 -15.20 -9.01
N TYR A 84 -1.95 -14.22 -8.26
CA TYR A 84 -3.30 -13.70 -8.45
C TYR A 84 -3.35 -12.19 -8.25
N LEU A 85 -4.40 -11.59 -8.80
CA LEU A 85 -4.81 -10.23 -8.49
C LEU A 85 -5.99 -10.31 -7.53
N ASP A 86 -5.92 -9.58 -6.42
CA ASP A 86 -7.07 -9.50 -5.53
C ASP A 86 -8.23 -8.75 -6.24
N PRO A 87 -9.44 -9.34 -6.32
CA PRO A 87 -10.52 -8.83 -7.16
C PRO A 87 -11.14 -7.54 -6.62
N ASP A 88 -11.22 -7.36 -5.31
CA ASP A 88 -11.98 -6.25 -4.70
C ASP A 88 -11.21 -5.50 -3.61
N GLY A 89 -9.94 -5.83 -3.41
CA GLY A 89 -9.15 -5.35 -2.29
C GLY A 89 -7.76 -4.84 -2.66
N PHE A 90 -7.03 -4.51 -1.60
CA PHE A 90 -5.64 -4.08 -1.62
C PHE A 90 -4.88 -4.91 -0.61
N LEU A 91 -3.74 -5.45 -1.01
CA LEU A 91 -2.95 -6.33 -0.17
C LEU A 91 -1.81 -5.55 0.47
N LEU A 92 -1.80 -5.48 1.80
CA LEU A 92 -0.69 -4.91 2.57
C LEU A 92 0.21 -6.02 3.06
N ASP A 93 1.47 -6.01 2.62
CA ASP A 93 2.45 -7.03 3.01
C ASP A 93 3.06 -6.74 4.41
N LYS A 94 2.19 -6.67 5.42
CA LYS A 94 2.53 -6.29 6.79
C LYS A 94 1.92 -7.25 7.80
N ARG A 95 2.58 -7.36 8.95
CA ARG A 95 2.06 -8.12 10.09
C ARG A 95 1.12 -7.24 10.89
N ILE A 96 0.05 -7.84 11.37
CA ILE A 96 -0.85 -7.20 12.34
C ILE A 96 -0.19 -7.17 13.72
N GLY A 97 -0.58 -6.21 14.54
CA GLY A 97 -0.14 -6.12 15.93
C GLY A 97 -0.48 -7.37 16.76
N VAL A 98 0.27 -7.57 17.84
CA VAL A 98 0.13 -8.73 18.73
C VAL A 98 -1.21 -8.67 19.46
N GLY A 99 -1.95 -9.79 19.49
CA GLY A 99 -3.26 -9.87 20.16
C GLY A 99 -4.44 -9.33 19.34
N CYS A 100 -4.22 -8.81 18.13
CA CYS A 100 -5.29 -8.35 17.25
C CYS A 100 -6.07 -9.52 16.61
N PRO A 101 -7.37 -9.36 16.33
CA PRO A 101 -8.16 -10.37 15.64
C PRO A 101 -7.66 -10.56 14.20
N LYS A 102 -7.51 -11.82 13.75
CA LYS A 102 -7.04 -12.11 12.38
C LYS A 102 -8.04 -11.73 11.27
N ARG A 103 -9.30 -11.48 11.63
CA ARG A 103 -10.36 -11.09 10.72
C ARG A 103 -11.26 -10.08 11.41
N MET A 104 -11.58 -9.00 10.70
CA MET A 104 -12.50 -7.96 11.15
C MET A 104 -13.53 -7.69 10.05
N THR A 105 -14.75 -7.33 10.45
CA THR A 105 -15.83 -6.93 9.52
C THR A 105 -16.25 -5.50 9.84
N GLY A 106 -16.68 -4.73 8.84
CA GLY A 106 -17.06 -3.32 9.02
C GLY A 106 -15.88 -2.41 9.39
N CYS A 107 -14.75 -2.55 8.71
CA CYS A 107 -13.53 -1.80 9.01
C CYS A 107 -13.67 -0.29 8.73
N LYS A 108 -13.47 0.53 9.77
CA LYS A 108 -13.22 1.97 9.72
C LYS A 108 -11.71 2.19 9.87
N ILE A 109 -11.05 2.41 8.74
CA ILE A 109 -9.60 2.50 8.63
C ILE A 109 -9.15 3.96 8.80
N LEU A 110 -8.24 4.20 9.72
CA LEU A 110 -7.51 5.46 9.83
C LEU A 110 -6.08 5.27 9.31
N VAL A 111 -5.72 6.00 8.26
CA VAL A 111 -4.38 6.02 7.69
C VAL A 111 -3.64 7.26 8.19
N ALA A 112 -2.52 7.06 8.87
CA ALA A 112 -1.75 8.14 9.49
C ALA A 112 -0.25 8.06 9.17
N ASN A 113 0.42 9.19 9.35
CA ASN A 113 1.87 9.31 9.30
C ASN A 113 2.34 10.12 10.51
N THR A 114 2.00 9.63 11.71
CA THR A 114 2.23 10.32 12.97
C THR A 114 3.22 9.52 13.84
N PRO A 115 4.24 10.17 14.42
CA PRO A 115 5.16 9.51 15.34
C PRO A 115 4.45 9.16 16.67
N MET A 116 4.62 7.91 17.12
CA MET A 116 4.03 7.41 18.35
C MET A 116 4.94 7.56 19.58
N ASP A 117 6.26 7.59 19.37
CA ASP A 117 7.26 7.39 20.44
C ASP A 117 7.74 8.71 21.02
N THR A 118 8.10 9.65 20.15
CA THR A 118 8.56 10.97 20.58
C THR A 118 7.78 12.03 19.83
N ASP A 119 6.99 12.79 20.58
CA ASP A 119 6.69 14.14 20.13
C ASP A 119 7.98 14.93 20.20
N LYS A 120 8.77 14.86 19.12
CA LYS A 120 9.73 15.90 18.84
C LYS A 120 8.93 17.17 18.61
N VAL A 121 8.54 17.84 19.69
CA VAL A 121 8.25 19.26 19.64
C VAL A 121 9.48 19.85 18.96
N LYS A 122 9.30 20.59 17.87
CA LYS A 122 10.38 21.12 17.01
C LYS A 122 11.21 22.19 17.72
N ILE A 123 11.60 21.95 18.97
CA ILE A 123 12.48 22.77 19.80
C ILE A 123 13.83 22.07 19.76
N TYR A 124 14.56 22.30 18.66
CA TYR A 124 15.94 21.83 18.51
C TYR A 124 16.78 22.32 19.69
N GLY A 125 17.38 21.41 20.46
CA GLY A 125 18.32 21.76 21.54
C GLY A 125 17.77 21.70 22.97
N SER A 126 16.56 21.18 23.20
CA SER A 126 16.02 20.98 24.55
C SER A 126 16.79 19.88 25.28
N LYS A 127 17.87 20.25 25.99
CA LYS A 127 18.55 19.35 26.93
C LYS A 127 17.79 19.40 28.24
N VAL A 128 17.15 18.29 28.60
CA VAL A 128 16.51 18.12 29.90
C VAL A 128 17.63 18.00 30.95
N LYS A 129 17.88 19.06 31.71
CA LYS A 129 18.72 19.02 32.91
C LYS A 129 17.81 18.77 34.11
N VAL A 130 18.11 17.72 34.85
CA VAL A 130 17.36 17.27 36.03
C VAL A 130 18.23 17.37 37.26
N ASP A 131 17.68 17.93 38.34
CA ASP A 131 18.40 18.14 39.60
C ASP A 131 18.40 16.90 40.52
N SER A 132 17.55 15.91 40.23
CA SER A 132 17.41 14.68 41.03
C SER A 132 16.85 13.51 40.22
N VAL A 133 17.10 12.29 40.70
CA VAL A 133 16.57 11.05 40.10
C VAL A 133 15.04 11.01 40.13
N ALA A 134 14.40 11.60 41.16
CA ALA A 134 12.95 11.67 41.26
C ALA A 134 12.31 12.45 40.09
N LYS A 135 12.92 13.58 39.70
CA LYS A 135 12.47 14.36 38.54
C LYS A 135 12.63 13.60 37.22
N VAL A 136 13.59 12.67 37.11
CA VAL A 136 13.72 11.81 35.92
C VAL A 136 12.53 10.86 35.80
N ALA A 137 12.13 10.24 36.91
CA ALA A 137 10.98 9.34 36.94
C ALA A 137 9.66 10.06 36.60
N GLU A 138 9.48 11.29 37.07
CA GLU A 138 8.32 12.13 36.72
C GLU A 138 8.26 12.44 35.22
N ILE A 139 9.41 12.76 34.61
CA ILE A 139 9.49 13.05 33.17
C ILE A 139 9.18 11.79 32.35
N GLU A 140 9.72 10.64 32.76
CA GLU A 140 9.44 9.36 32.10
C GLU A 140 7.94 9.00 32.17
N GLN A 141 7.30 9.21 33.32
CA GLN A 141 5.85 9.00 33.48
C GLN A 141 5.04 9.98 32.63
N ALA A 142 5.44 11.25 32.56
CA ALA A 142 4.78 12.25 31.73
C ALA A 142 4.86 11.91 30.23
N GLU A 143 6.01 11.40 29.75
CA GLU A 143 6.15 10.92 28.37
C GLU A 143 5.26 9.71 28.08
N LYS A 144 5.21 8.74 28.99
CA LYS A 144 4.30 7.58 28.88
C LYS A 144 2.83 8.01 28.82
N GLN A 145 2.41 8.91 29.71
CA GLN A 145 1.04 9.41 29.72
C GLN A 145 0.71 10.17 28.43
N LYS A 146 1.67 10.94 27.89
CA LYS A 146 1.48 11.65 26.62
C LYS A 146 1.24 10.69 25.45
N MET A 147 1.97 9.58 25.40
CA MET A 147 1.74 8.53 24.40
C MET A 147 0.35 7.92 24.53
N LEU A 148 -0.09 7.60 25.75
CA LEU A 148 -1.42 7.04 26.00
C LEU A 148 -2.54 8.02 25.61
N ASN A 149 -2.41 9.31 25.97
CA ASN A 149 -3.39 10.33 25.61
C ASN A 149 -3.57 10.47 24.10
N LYS A 150 -2.50 10.33 23.31
CA LYS A 150 -2.59 10.31 21.83
C LYS A 150 -3.36 9.11 21.32
N VAL A 151 -3.07 7.93 21.86
CA VAL A 151 -3.75 6.68 21.49
C VAL A 151 -5.24 6.80 21.81
N ASP A 152 -5.58 7.31 22.99
CA ASP A 152 -6.97 7.53 23.40
C ASP A 152 -7.68 8.54 22.48
N ALA A 153 -6.98 9.59 22.01
CA ALA A 153 -7.52 10.51 21.00
C ALA A 153 -7.77 9.83 19.65
N ILE A 154 -6.90 8.91 19.23
CA ILE A 154 -7.09 8.11 18.01
C ILE A 154 -8.30 7.18 18.16
N ILE A 155 -8.42 6.49 19.31
CA ILE A 155 -9.55 5.62 19.62
C ILE A 155 -10.86 6.43 19.64
N ALA A 156 -10.84 7.67 20.15
CA ALA A 156 -12.00 8.55 20.17
C ALA A 156 -12.55 8.89 18.77
N HIS A 157 -11.75 8.79 17.71
CA HIS A 157 -12.25 8.91 16.34
C HIS A 157 -13.14 7.72 15.90
N GLY A 158 -13.18 6.64 16.68
CA GLY A 158 -14.01 5.46 16.41
C GLY A 158 -13.51 4.60 15.25
N CYS A 159 -12.19 4.61 14.99
CA CYS A 159 -11.56 3.71 14.05
C CYS A 159 -11.34 2.32 14.69
N ASN A 160 -11.45 1.26 13.89
CA ASN A 160 -11.16 -0.11 14.32
C ASN A 160 -9.90 -0.69 13.68
N VAL A 161 -9.37 -0.04 12.64
CA VAL A 161 -8.07 -0.37 12.03
C VAL A 161 -7.25 0.91 11.94
N PHE A 162 -6.09 0.92 12.56
CA PHE A 162 -5.12 2.01 12.53
C PHE A 162 -3.90 1.59 11.73
N VAL A 163 -3.69 2.24 10.58
CA VAL A 163 -2.57 1.99 9.67
C VAL A 163 -1.62 3.18 9.76
N ASN A 164 -0.42 2.95 10.27
CA ASN A 164 0.59 3.99 10.42
C ASN A 164 1.81 3.68 9.56
N ARG A 165 2.33 4.73 8.92
CA ARG A 165 3.61 4.65 8.22
C ARG A 165 4.79 4.52 9.19
N GLN A 166 4.68 5.13 10.37
CA GLN A 166 5.70 5.07 11.42
C GLN A 166 5.55 3.80 12.27
N LEU A 167 6.60 3.48 13.02
CA LEU A 167 6.61 2.38 14.00
C LEU A 167 5.59 2.63 15.12
N ILE A 168 5.03 1.58 15.69
CA ILE A 168 4.16 1.62 16.86
C ILE A 168 4.81 0.80 17.97
N TYR A 169 5.24 1.45 19.05
CA TYR A 169 5.90 0.76 20.15
C TYR A 169 4.91 -0.06 20.98
N ASN A 170 5.45 -1.02 21.73
CA ASN A 170 4.67 -1.99 22.53
C ASN A 170 3.61 -1.34 23.44
N LEU A 171 3.90 -0.19 24.08
CA LEU A 171 2.95 0.45 25.00
C LEU A 171 1.71 0.99 24.26
N PRO A 172 1.85 1.84 23.22
CA PRO A 172 0.74 2.18 22.34
C PRO A 172 0.04 0.98 21.70
N GLU A 173 0.79 -0.03 21.24
CA GLU A 173 0.26 -1.22 20.60
C GLU A 173 -0.65 -2.01 21.55
N GLN A 174 -0.22 -2.24 22.79
CA GLN A 174 -1.02 -2.89 23.82
C GLN A 174 -2.31 -2.10 24.09
N ARG A 175 -2.23 -0.77 24.18
CA ARG A 175 -3.40 0.07 24.39
C ARG A 175 -4.40 0.00 23.24
N PHE A 176 -3.93 -0.10 21.99
CA PHE A 176 -4.80 -0.35 20.84
C PHE A 176 -5.45 -1.74 20.91
N ALA A 177 -4.68 -2.77 21.28
CA ALA A 177 -5.20 -4.14 21.42
C ALA A 177 -6.28 -4.24 22.50
N ASP A 178 -6.07 -3.59 23.67
CA ASP A 178 -7.05 -3.52 24.76
C ASP A 178 -8.35 -2.83 24.33
N ALA A 179 -8.26 -1.81 23.47
CA ALA A 179 -9.40 -1.11 22.90
C ALA A 179 -10.05 -1.85 21.71
N GLY A 180 -9.50 -3.00 21.29
CA GLY A 180 -9.98 -3.76 20.13
C GLY A 180 -9.67 -3.12 18.78
N VAL A 181 -8.72 -2.19 18.71
CA VAL A 181 -8.27 -1.54 17.49
C VAL A 181 -7.08 -2.31 16.90
N MET A 182 -7.19 -2.71 15.63
CA MET A 182 -6.10 -3.37 14.92
C MET A 182 -5.03 -2.35 14.54
N SER A 183 -3.80 -2.54 15.02
CA SER A 183 -2.65 -1.74 14.63
C SER A 183 -1.86 -2.41 13.49
N ILE A 184 -1.48 -1.61 12.50
CA ILE A 184 -0.53 -1.99 11.44
C ILE A 184 0.52 -0.89 11.36
N GLU A 185 1.78 -1.27 11.55
CA GLU A 185 2.93 -0.36 11.48
C GLU A 185 3.73 -0.54 10.19
N HIS A 186 4.58 0.44 9.88
CA HIS A 186 5.44 0.43 8.70
C HIS A 186 4.69 0.19 7.38
N ALA A 187 3.43 0.63 7.28
CA ALA A 187 2.62 0.50 6.08
C ALA A 187 3.02 1.50 4.98
#